data_AF-A5UV99-F1
#
_entry.id   AF-A5UV99-F1
#
_cell.length_a   1.000
_cell.length_b   1.000
_cell.length_c   1.000
_cell.angle_alpha   90.00
_cell.angle_beta   90.00
_cell.angle_gamma   90.00
#
_symmetry.space_group_name_H-M   'P 1'
#
loop_
_entity.id
_entity.type
_entity.pdbx_description
1 polymer ?
#
loop_
_entity_poly.entity_id
_entity_poly.type
_entity_poly.pdbx_seq_one_letter_code
_entity_poly.pdbx_strand_id
1 'polypeptide(L)'
;MTLTDAQRQTLLTELREMGRASSAELESGKQFQRAFYPVAEHLRVFEPNVNLIIGYHGAGKSMLFKAAVEQQLSAKMIRMLPGRDLFLHTLAEEKASWLAGYPMGAAFPDPGTLRQFVQHLPAGCDNAQALADLWLAYLARLLRQELNVSDLQPLFELAATEVKLIYDTLQVQRATVIKALDALDTRLKRENRWVFINYDELDTLGGVDWELMAALIRGLLTFWSEYARRWQRIQPKIFLRSDLYTNTHIFAADLAKLAASRVELT
;
A
#
# COMPACT_ATOMS: atom_id res chain seq x y z
N MET A 1 38.81 13.77 14.70
CA MET A 1 38.16 15.09 14.57
C MET A 1 37.30 15.30 15.80
N THR A 2 37.68 16.20 16.71
CA THR A 2 36.94 16.47 17.95
C THR A 2 35.86 17.52 17.68
N LEU A 3 34.60 17.16 17.88
CA LEU A 3 33.47 18.09 17.77
C LEU A 3 33.59 19.19 18.85
N THR A 4 33.34 20.44 18.45
CA THR A 4 33.25 21.57 19.39
C THR A 4 32.01 21.46 20.27
N ASP A 5 32.00 22.12 21.44
CA ASP A 5 30.86 22.04 22.36
C ASP A 5 29.56 22.61 21.78
N ALA A 6 29.66 23.64 20.94
CA ALA A 6 28.52 24.15 20.17
C ALA A 6 27.97 23.07 19.20
N GLN A 7 28.85 22.37 18.48
CA GLN A 7 28.44 21.28 17.58
C GLN A 7 27.85 20.09 18.36
N ARG A 8 28.37 19.78 19.56
CA ARG A 8 27.77 18.74 20.43
C ARG A 8 26.39 19.13 20.91
N GLN A 9 26.18 20.38 21.34
CA GLN A 9 24.87 20.85 21.78
C GLN A 9 23.87 20.87 20.62
N THR A 10 24.28 21.29 19.42
CA THR A 10 23.45 21.18 18.22
C THR A 10 23.09 19.73 17.93
N LEU A 11 24.05 18.81 17.96
CA LEU A 11 23.83 17.40 17.66
C LEU A 11 22.94 16.72 18.73
N LEU A 12 23.11 17.05 20.01
CA LEU A 12 22.24 16.58 21.09
C LEU A 12 20.82 17.14 20.98
N THR A 13 20.67 18.39 20.52
CA THR A 13 19.36 18.99 20.26
C THR A 13 18.69 18.30 19.08
N GLU A 14 19.42 18.07 17.98
CA GLU A 14 18.91 17.34 16.81
C GLU A 14 18.51 15.90 17.17
N LEU A 15 19.31 15.18 17.97
CA LEU A 15 18.96 13.83 18.45
C LEU A 15 17.73 13.83 19.36
N ARG A 16 17.55 14.86 20.19
CA ARG A 16 16.38 15.00 21.07
C ARG A 16 15.10 15.29 20.28
N GLU A 17 15.19 16.10 19.23
CA GLU A 17 14.08 16.40 18.31
C GLU A 17 13.71 15.16 17.49
N MET A 18 14.68 14.34 17.06
CA MET A 18 14.42 13.07 16.38
C MET A 18 13.60 12.09 17.23
N GLY A 19 13.82 12.03 18.55
CA GLY A 19 13.06 11.17 19.46
C GLY A 19 11.67 11.69 19.82
N ARG A 20 11.36 12.96 19.49
CA ARG A 20 10.08 13.62 19.80
C ARG A 20 9.18 13.87 18.61
N ALA A 21 9.72 13.77 17.39
CA ALA A 21 8.98 14.02 16.17
C ALA A 21 7.74 13.11 16.10
N SER A 22 6.59 13.70 16.36
CA SER A 22 5.30 13.04 16.13
C SER A 22 5.09 12.86 14.62
N SER A 23 4.23 11.92 14.21
CA SER A 23 3.90 11.71 12.79
C SER A 23 3.43 13.00 12.07
N ALA A 24 2.95 14.00 12.82
CA ALA A 24 2.53 15.32 12.32
C ALA A 24 3.68 16.33 12.16
N GLU A 25 4.76 16.23 12.93
CA GLU A 25 5.94 17.12 12.81
C GLU A 25 6.88 16.68 11.67
N LEU A 26 6.74 15.45 11.20
CA LEU A 26 7.48 14.88 10.07
C LEU A 26 6.93 15.30 8.70
N GLU A 27 5.91 16.15 8.64
CA GLU A 27 5.32 16.64 7.38
C GLU A 27 6.26 17.52 6.56
N SER A 28 7.30 18.11 7.16
CA SER A 28 8.32 18.81 6.38
C SER A 28 9.35 17.84 5.81
N GLY A 29 9.49 17.79 4.48
CA GLY A 29 10.41 16.85 3.79
C GLY A 29 11.88 16.95 4.24
N LYS A 30 12.32 18.12 4.75
CA LYS A 30 13.67 18.30 5.34
C LYS A 30 13.81 17.64 6.72
N GLN A 31 12.76 17.65 7.54
CA GLN A 31 12.77 17.02 8.87
C GLN A 31 12.59 15.51 8.76
N PHE A 32 11.81 15.04 7.79
CA PHE A 32 11.72 13.62 7.42
C PHE A 32 13.08 13.03 7.06
N GLN A 33 13.84 13.69 6.15
CA GLN A 33 15.18 13.23 5.76
C GLN A 33 16.17 13.16 6.94
N ARG A 34 15.95 13.94 7.99
CA ARG A 34 16.78 13.95 9.20
C ARG A 34 16.38 12.88 10.23
N ALA A 35 15.15 12.37 10.16
CA ALA A 35 14.65 11.35 11.09
C ALA A 35 14.58 9.95 10.46
N PHE A 36 14.56 9.85 9.12
CA PHE A 36 14.43 8.59 8.41
C PHE A 36 15.78 7.88 8.23
N TYR A 37 16.10 6.99 9.17
CA TYR A 37 17.25 6.09 9.12
C TYR A 37 16.81 4.64 9.31
N PRO A 38 16.22 4.01 8.28
CA PRO A 38 15.82 2.61 8.38
C PRO A 38 17.04 1.68 8.44
N VAL A 39 16.91 0.58 9.16
CA VAL A 39 17.89 -0.52 9.11
C VAL A 39 17.80 -1.25 7.77
N ALA A 40 18.93 -1.81 7.33
CA ALA A 40 19.04 -2.46 6.02
C ALA A 40 17.98 -3.55 5.77
N GLU A 41 17.62 -4.29 6.82
CA GLU A 41 16.60 -5.34 6.76
C GLU A 41 15.20 -4.77 6.49
N HIS A 42 14.88 -3.61 7.06
CA HIS A 42 13.60 -2.93 6.83
C HIS A 42 13.47 -2.40 5.41
N LEU A 43 14.57 -2.17 4.69
CA LEU A 43 14.55 -1.74 3.30
C LEU A 43 14.09 -2.84 2.34
N ARG A 44 14.14 -4.10 2.77
CA ARG A 44 13.63 -5.23 1.98
C ARG A 44 12.15 -5.10 1.67
N VAL A 45 11.39 -4.29 2.42
CA VAL A 45 9.99 -3.98 2.10
C VAL A 45 9.81 -3.40 0.70
N PHE A 46 10.84 -2.74 0.18
CA PHE A 46 10.81 -2.13 -1.14
C PHE A 46 11.22 -3.08 -2.28
N GLU A 47 11.64 -4.32 -1.95
CA GLU A 47 11.95 -5.34 -2.94
C GLU A 47 10.68 -5.76 -3.70
N PRO A 48 10.67 -5.93 -5.03
CA PRO A 48 9.43 -6.10 -5.78
C PRO A 48 8.66 -7.37 -5.44
N ASN A 49 9.39 -8.39 -4.98
CA ASN A 49 8.87 -9.68 -4.57
C ASN A 49 8.46 -9.72 -3.09
N VAL A 50 8.43 -8.58 -2.40
CA VAL A 50 7.94 -8.47 -1.01
C VAL A 50 6.58 -7.80 -1.02
N ASN A 51 5.54 -8.56 -0.71
CA ASN A 51 4.15 -8.13 -0.87
C ASN A 51 3.42 -7.94 0.46
N LEU A 52 3.86 -8.65 1.50
CA LEU A 52 3.29 -8.61 2.83
C LEU A 52 4.35 -8.18 3.85
N ILE A 53 4.09 -7.09 4.54
CA ILE A 53 4.98 -6.50 5.53
C ILE A 53 4.28 -6.56 6.89
N ILE A 54 4.82 -7.35 7.80
CA ILE A 54 4.22 -7.58 9.12
C ILE A 54 5.07 -6.88 10.18
N GLY A 55 4.44 -6.20 11.14
CA GLY A 55 5.18 -5.65 12.27
C GLY A 55 4.26 -5.21 13.41
N TYR A 56 4.83 -5.04 14.60
CA TYR A 56 4.10 -4.53 15.77
C TYR A 56 3.84 -3.03 15.68
N HIS A 57 3.03 -2.49 16.60
CA HIS A 57 2.79 -1.06 16.69
C HIS A 57 4.08 -0.33 17.07
N GLY A 58 4.47 0.70 16.30
CA GLY A 58 5.75 1.39 16.50
C GLY A 58 6.95 0.78 15.76
N ALA A 59 6.79 -0.33 15.02
CA ALA A 59 7.87 -0.95 14.22
C ALA A 59 8.32 -0.13 12.99
N GLY A 60 7.85 1.11 12.83
CA GLY A 60 8.25 2.00 11.72
C GLY A 60 7.52 1.80 10.39
N LYS A 61 6.46 0.98 10.33
CA LYS A 61 5.65 0.75 9.09
C LYS A 61 5.20 2.05 8.43
N SER A 62 4.59 2.95 9.19
CA SER A 62 4.10 4.23 8.66
C SER A 62 5.24 5.15 8.19
N MET A 63 6.43 5.08 8.79
CA MET A 63 7.60 5.82 8.29
C MET A 63 8.07 5.28 6.93
N LEU A 64 8.05 3.96 6.73
CA LEU A 64 8.36 3.33 5.45
C LEU A 64 7.31 3.67 4.39
N PHE A 65 6.03 3.67 4.76
CA PHE A 65 4.94 4.11 3.89
C PHE A 65 5.10 5.58 3.48
N LYS A 66 5.33 6.49 4.43
CA LYS A 66 5.57 7.91 4.16
C LYS A 66 6.78 8.12 3.25
N ALA A 67 7.88 7.38 3.47
CA ALA A 67 9.05 7.44 2.60
C ALA A 67 8.71 7.09 1.14
N ALA A 68 7.95 6.00 0.94
CA ALA A 68 7.57 5.54 -0.38
C ALA A 68 6.55 6.45 -1.06
N VAL A 69 5.42 6.71 -0.40
CA VAL A 69 4.25 7.33 -1.02
C VAL A 69 4.32 8.85 -0.97
N GLU A 70 4.58 9.44 0.19
CA GLU A 70 4.55 10.90 0.35
C GLU A 70 5.83 11.55 -0.17
N GLN A 71 6.98 10.95 0.17
CA GLN A 71 8.30 11.49 -0.23
C GLN A 71 8.79 10.95 -1.57
N GLN A 72 8.03 10.06 -2.21
CA GLN A 72 8.36 9.43 -3.50
C GLN A 72 9.83 9.02 -3.57
N LEU A 73 10.21 8.01 -2.77
CA LEU A 73 11.56 7.45 -2.62
C LEU A 73 12.55 7.90 -3.71
N SER A 74 13.22 9.02 -3.45
CA SER A 74 14.21 9.56 -4.38
C SER A 74 15.44 8.64 -4.45
N ALA A 75 16.10 8.54 -5.61
CA ALA A 75 17.40 7.92 -5.79
C ALA A 75 18.43 8.57 -4.87
N LYS A 76 18.29 9.85 -4.55
CA LYS A 76 19.12 10.47 -3.51
C LYS A 76 18.90 9.81 -2.15
N MET A 77 17.65 9.64 -1.72
CA MET A 77 17.32 8.93 -0.48
C MET A 77 17.82 7.50 -0.53
N ILE A 78 17.51 6.75 -1.59
CA ILE A 78 17.93 5.37 -1.81
C ILE A 78 19.45 5.22 -1.74
N ARG A 79 20.24 6.11 -2.38
CA ARG A 79 21.71 6.04 -2.34
C ARG A 79 22.31 6.27 -0.96
N MET A 80 21.61 6.97 -0.07
CA MET A 80 22.04 7.19 1.30
C MET A 80 21.66 6.04 2.24
N LEU A 81 20.78 5.13 1.79
CA LEU A 81 20.31 4.02 2.61
C LEU A 81 21.38 2.93 2.73
N PRO A 82 21.60 2.39 3.95
CA PRO A 82 22.54 1.31 4.17
C PRO A 82 21.96 -0.01 3.63
N GLY A 83 22.66 -0.62 2.67
CA GLY A 83 22.30 -1.92 2.11
C GLY A 83 23.05 -2.13 0.80
N ARG A 84 23.82 -3.20 0.69
CA ARG A 84 24.44 -3.56 -0.60
C ARG A 84 23.44 -4.43 -1.36
N ASP A 85 23.21 -4.10 -2.63
CA ASP A 85 22.45 -4.89 -3.60
C ASP A 85 20.91 -4.92 -3.47
N LEU A 86 20.28 -3.94 -2.80
CA LEU A 86 18.82 -3.78 -2.87
C LEU A 86 18.37 -3.39 -4.29
N PHE A 87 17.23 -3.91 -4.71
CA PHE A 87 16.59 -3.58 -5.98
C PHE A 87 16.44 -2.07 -6.19
N LEU A 88 16.11 -1.33 -5.12
CA LEU A 88 16.00 0.12 -5.16
C LEU A 88 17.27 0.81 -5.69
N HIS A 89 18.47 0.32 -5.37
CA HIS A 89 19.71 0.92 -5.85
C HIS A 89 19.89 0.79 -7.38
N THR A 90 19.18 -0.16 -8.00
CA THR A 90 19.20 -0.38 -9.46
C THR A 90 18.12 0.41 -10.20
N LEU A 91 17.14 0.97 -9.46
CA LEU A 91 16.07 1.78 -10.04
C LEU A 91 16.48 3.25 -10.15
N ALA A 92 16.21 3.83 -11.31
CA ALA A 92 16.11 5.28 -11.43
C ALA A 92 14.78 5.76 -10.82
N GLU A 93 14.74 6.97 -10.26
CA GLU A 93 13.54 7.58 -9.65
C GLU A 93 12.30 7.47 -10.54
N GLU A 94 12.47 7.75 -11.84
CA GLU A 94 11.40 7.77 -12.82
C GLU A 94 10.84 6.37 -13.17
N LYS A 95 11.50 5.31 -12.70
CA LYS A 95 11.16 3.92 -13.03
C LYS A 95 10.32 3.21 -11.97
N ALA A 96 10.01 3.86 -10.85
CA ALA A 96 9.11 3.31 -9.85
C ALA A 96 8.12 4.37 -9.35
N SER A 97 6.83 4.06 -9.44
CA SER A 97 5.76 4.90 -8.91
C SER A 97 5.16 4.24 -7.67
N TRP A 98 5.03 4.99 -6.59
CA TRP A 98 4.49 4.51 -5.32
C TRP A 98 3.15 5.20 -5.07
N LEU A 99 2.07 4.43 -5.08
CA LEU A 99 0.71 4.93 -4.92
C LEU A 99 0.11 4.39 -3.62
N ALA A 100 -0.73 5.19 -2.96
CA ALA A 100 -1.54 4.73 -1.83
C ALA A 100 -2.79 4.01 -2.34
N GLY A 101 -2.84 2.69 -2.15
CA GLY A 101 -4.06 1.89 -2.26
C GLY A 101 -4.94 1.98 -1.00
N TYR A 102 -4.34 2.30 0.15
CA TYR A 102 -5.01 2.76 1.36
C TYR A 102 -3.96 3.37 2.33
N PRO A 103 -4.26 4.47 3.05
CA PRO A 103 -5.46 5.30 2.97
C PRO A 103 -5.54 6.10 1.65
N MET A 104 -6.74 6.26 1.08
CA MET A 104 -6.95 7.06 -0.16
C MET A 104 -7.69 8.39 0.08
N GLY A 105 -7.83 8.81 1.34
CA GLY A 105 -8.61 10.00 1.71
C GLY A 105 -10.04 9.94 1.15
N ALA A 106 -10.51 11.05 0.56
CA ALA A 106 -11.85 11.17 -0.01
C ALA A 106 -12.13 10.27 -1.23
N ALA A 107 -11.11 9.60 -1.79
CA ALA A 107 -11.28 8.68 -2.91
C ALA A 107 -11.71 7.26 -2.46
N PHE A 108 -11.79 7.01 -1.15
CA PHE A 108 -12.28 5.76 -0.57
C PHE A 108 -13.55 6.02 0.29
N PRO A 109 -14.52 5.10 0.31
CA PRO A 109 -15.74 5.24 1.09
C PRO A 109 -15.47 5.20 2.59
N ASP A 110 -16.34 5.86 3.34
CA ASP A 110 -16.32 5.79 4.80
C ASP A 110 -16.78 4.42 5.32
N PRO A 111 -16.43 4.04 6.57
CA PRO A 111 -16.81 2.76 7.15
C PRO A 111 -18.32 2.51 7.23
N GLY A 112 -19.14 3.57 7.36
CA GLY A 112 -20.60 3.43 7.41
C GLY A 112 -21.17 2.98 6.07
N THR A 113 -20.71 3.60 4.98
CA THR A 113 -21.08 3.21 3.61
C THR A 113 -20.62 1.79 3.28
N LEU A 114 -19.40 1.43 3.68
CA LEU A 114 -18.87 0.06 3.51
C LEU A 114 -19.69 -0.97 4.28
N ARG A 115 -20.07 -0.67 5.53
CA ARG A 115 -20.94 -1.54 6.33
C ARG A 115 -22.26 -1.77 5.63
N GLN A 116 -22.89 -0.70 5.13
CA GLN A 116 -24.15 -0.80 4.43
C GLN A 116 -24.02 -1.70 3.19
N PHE A 117 -22.95 -1.54 2.40
CA PHE A 117 -22.70 -2.41 1.24
C PHE A 117 -22.61 -3.89 1.63
N VAL A 118 -21.79 -4.23 2.64
CA VAL A 118 -21.60 -5.62 3.09
C VAL A 118 -22.91 -6.23 3.61
N GLN A 119 -23.71 -5.47 4.35
CA GLN A 119 -24.99 -5.92 4.88
C GLN A 119 -26.05 -6.19 3.80
N HIS A 120 -25.95 -5.51 2.65
CA HIS A 120 -26.88 -5.66 1.53
C HIS A 120 -26.40 -6.66 0.47
N LEU A 121 -25.26 -7.34 0.69
CA LEU A 121 -24.84 -8.44 -0.18
C LEU A 121 -25.86 -9.59 -0.11
N PRO A 122 -26.23 -10.20 -1.26
CA PRO A 122 -27.19 -11.30 -1.28
C PRO A 122 -26.74 -12.47 -0.40
N ALA A 123 -27.69 -13.09 0.31
CA ALA A 123 -27.43 -14.30 1.09
C ALA A 123 -26.90 -15.42 0.18
N GLY A 124 -25.73 -15.98 0.51
CA GLY A 124 -25.05 -17.01 -0.28
C GLY A 124 -23.96 -16.48 -1.23
N CYS A 125 -23.77 -15.16 -1.30
CA CYS A 125 -22.60 -14.58 -1.97
C CYS A 125 -21.32 -14.84 -1.15
N ASP A 126 -20.20 -15.14 -1.80
CA ASP A 126 -18.91 -15.14 -1.11
C ASP A 126 -18.47 -13.69 -0.87
N ASN A 127 -18.68 -13.23 0.37
CA ASN A 127 -18.33 -11.88 0.79
C ASN A 127 -16.85 -11.55 0.49
N ALA A 128 -15.94 -12.53 0.54
CA ALA A 128 -14.53 -12.25 0.22
C ALA A 128 -14.33 -11.95 -1.27
N GLN A 129 -15.00 -12.68 -2.16
CA GLN A 129 -14.91 -12.40 -3.58
C GLN A 129 -15.55 -11.06 -3.94
N ALA A 130 -16.72 -10.74 -3.36
CA ALA A 130 -17.38 -9.46 -3.59
C ALA A 130 -16.50 -8.27 -3.13
N LEU A 131 -15.82 -8.42 -1.99
CA LEU A 131 -14.88 -7.43 -1.50
C LEU A 131 -13.57 -7.41 -2.29
N ALA A 132 -13.09 -8.54 -2.79
CA ALA A 132 -11.93 -8.60 -3.69
C ALA A 132 -12.22 -7.86 -5.01
N ASP A 133 -13.42 -8.03 -5.55
CA ASP A 133 -13.90 -7.29 -6.70
C ASP A 133 -13.98 -5.78 -6.39
N LEU A 134 -14.48 -5.40 -5.21
CA LEU A 134 -14.48 -3.99 -4.80
C LEU A 134 -13.05 -3.40 -4.79
N TRP A 135 -12.06 -4.14 -4.27
CA TRP A 135 -10.65 -3.72 -4.32
C TRP A 135 -10.10 -3.60 -5.74
N LEU A 136 -10.50 -4.49 -6.65
CA LEU A 136 -10.17 -4.38 -8.08
C LEU A 136 -10.74 -3.07 -8.68
N ALA A 137 -11.97 -2.69 -8.36
CA ALA A 137 -12.54 -1.42 -8.80
C ALA A 137 -11.76 -0.21 -8.28
N TYR A 138 -11.41 -0.19 -6.99
CA TYR A 138 -10.61 0.90 -6.43
C TYR A 138 -9.19 0.95 -7.00
N LEU A 139 -8.57 -0.20 -7.29
CA LEU A 139 -7.29 -0.23 -7.98
C LEU A 139 -7.40 0.39 -9.39
N ALA A 140 -8.42 0.00 -10.16
CA ALA A 140 -8.64 0.56 -11.49
C ALA A 140 -8.86 2.08 -11.45
N ARG A 141 -9.64 2.56 -10.47
CA ARG A 141 -9.89 4.00 -10.23
C ARG A 141 -8.62 4.73 -9.81
N LEU A 142 -7.79 4.14 -8.93
CA LEU A 142 -6.48 4.68 -8.54
C LEU A 142 -5.57 4.84 -9.76
N LEU A 143 -5.58 3.84 -10.65
CA LEU A 143 -4.75 3.80 -11.85
C LEU A 143 -5.40 4.47 -13.07
N ARG A 144 -6.48 5.24 -12.92
CA ARG A 144 -7.22 5.85 -14.04
C ARG A 144 -6.34 6.59 -15.05
N GLN A 145 -5.34 7.33 -14.55
CA GLN A 145 -4.42 8.11 -15.39
C GLN A 145 -3.46 7.22 -16.18
N GLU A 146 -3.02 6.11 -15.59
CA GLU A 146 -2.15 5.13 -16.25
C GLU A 146 -2.95 4.27 -17.24
N LEU A 147 -4.18 3.86 -16.89
CA LEU A 147 -5.01 3.06 -17.79
C LEU A 147 -5.43 3.85 -19.04
N ASN A 148 -5.87 5.10 -18.88
CA ASN A 148 -6.31 6.00 -19.96
C ASN A 148 -7.25 5.31 -20.99
N VAL A 149 -8.21 4.52 -20.50
CA VAL A 149 -9.19 3.80 -21.32
C VAL A 149 -10.56 4.49 -21.21
N SER A 150 -11.07 5.02 -22.33
CA SER A 150 -12.35 5.71 -22.39
C SER A 150 -13.56 4.83 -22.00
N ASP A 151 -13.49 3.53 -22.29
CA ASP A 151 -14.57 2.59 -21.96
C ASP A 151 -14.79 2.43 -20.43
N LEU A 152 -13.80 2.81 -19.62
CA LEU A 152 -13.85 2.72 -18.16
C LEU A 152 -14.28 4.04 -17.48
N GLN A 153 -14.62 5.09 -18.25
CA GLN A 153 -15.11 6.36 -17.69
C GLN A 153 -16.30 6.20 -16.73
N PRO A 154 -17.30 5.33 -17.01
CA PRO A 154 -18.40 5.09 -16.07
C PRO A 154 -17.91 4.62 -14.69
N LEU A 155 -16.85 3.82 -14.63
CA LEU A 155 -16.25 3.38 -13.37
C LEU A 155 -15.45 4.50 -12.69
N PHE A 156 -14.85 5.42 -13.45
CA PHE A 156 -13.96 6.48 -12.94
C PHE A 156 -14.70 7.72 -12.45
N GLU A 157 -15.89 8.01 -12.98
CA GLU A 157 -16.66 9.22 -12.67
C GLU A 157 -17.54 9.09 -11.42
N LEU A 158 -17.88 7.86 -11.01
CA LEU A 158 -18.68 7.62 -9.79
C LEU A 158 -18.00 8.21 -8.54
N ALA A 159 -18.79 8.73 -7.61
CA ALA A 159 -18.28 9.17 -6.32
C ALA A 159 -17.80 7.98 -5.48
N ALA A 160 -16.80 8.18 -4.63
CA ALA A 160 -16.23 7.10 -3.82
C ALA A 160 -17.26 6.44 -2.86
N THR A 161 -18.27 7.19 -2.44
CA THR A 161 -19.36 6.70 -1.58
C THR A 161 -20.40 5.86 -2.33
N GLU A 162 -20.39 5.84 -3.66
CA GLU A 162 -21.34 5.07 -4.47
C GLU A 162 -20.90 3.59 -4.61
N VAL A 163 -20.55 2.96 -3.49
CA VAL A 163 -19.91 1.63 -3.41
C VAL A 163 -20.67 0.57 -4.19
N LYS A 164 -22.00 0.55 -4.07
CA LYS A 164 -22.85 -0.40 -4.80
C LYS A 164 -22.79 -0.18 -6.31
N LEU A 165 -22.87 1.08 -6.78
CA LEU A 165 -22.79 1.39 -8.21
C LEU A 165 -21.40 1.10 -8.77
N ILE A 166 -20.34 1.37 -7.99
CA ILE A 166 -18.97 1.01 -8.35
C ILE A 166 -18.86 -0.50 -8.53
N TYR A 167 -19.38 -1.29 -7.58
CA TYR A 167 -19.39 -2.74 -7.66
C TYR A 167 -20.19 -3.24 -8.87
N ASP A 168 -21.42 -2.77 -9.06
CA ASP A 168 -22.29 -3.18 -10.17
C ASP A 168 -21.65 -2.83 -11.54
N THR A 169 -21.07 -1.63 -11.65
CA THR A 169 -20.36 -1.18 -12.86
C THR A 169 -19.14 -2.04 -13.14
N LEU A 170 -18.38 -2.41 -12.10
CA LEU A 170 -17.25 -3.33 -12.25
C LEU A 170 -17.72 -4.69 -12.77
N GLN A 171 -18.83 -5.26 -12.26
CA GLN A 171 -19.29 -6.56 -12.73
C GLN A 171 -19.57 -6.56 -14.24
N VAL A 172 -20.11 -5.47 -14.78
CA VAL A 172 -20.32 -5.30 -16.23
C VAL A 172 -19.00 -5.06 -16.97
N GLN A 173 -18.11 -4.23 -16.42
CA GLN A 173 -16.87 -3.80 -17.07
C GLN A 173 -15.65 -4.68 -16.73
N ARG A 174 -15.83 -5.79 -16.00
CA ARG A 174 -14.75 -6.61 -15.41
C ARG A 174 -13.71 -7.01 -16.45
N ALA A 175 -14.17 -7.55 -17.59
CA ALA A 175 -13.29 -8.00 -18.66
C ALA A 175 -12.46 -6.83 -19.23
N THR A 176 -13.07 -5.65 -19.38
CA THR A 176 -12.41 -4.43 -19.86
C THR A 176 -11.37 -3.95 -18.85
N VAL A 177 -11.68 -3.96 -17.55
CA VAL A 177 -10.74 -3.60 -16.47
C VAL A 177 -9.54 -4.54 -16.47
N ILE A 178 -9.76 -5.86 -16.50
CA ILE A 178 -8.66 -6.83 -16.52
C ILE A 178 -7.79 -6.66 -17.76
N LYS A 179 -8.40 -6.50 -18.95
CA LYS A 179 -7.68 -6.25 -20.20
C LYS A 179 -6.84 -4.97 -20.12
N ALA A 180 -7.38 -3.90 -19.53
CA ALA A 180 -6.67 -2.64 -19.35
C ALA A 180 -5.46 -2.79 -18.41
N LEU A 181 -5.62 -3.52 -17.30
CA LEU A 181 -4.52 -3.80 -16.37
C LEU A 181 -3.43 -4.69 -16.98
N ASP A 182 -3.81 -5.69 -17.79
CA ASP A 182 -2.85 -6.53 -18.52
C ASP A 182 -2.05 -5.72 -19.56
N ALA A 183 -2.72 -4.80 -20.25
CA ALA A 183 -2.08 -3.89 -21.20
C ALA A 183 -1.13 -2.92 -20.48
N LEU A 184 -1.54 -2.40 -19.31
CA LEU A 184 -0.70 -1.56 -18.46
C LEU A 184 0.54 -2.31 -17.98
N ASP A 185 0.38 -3.53 -17.44
CA ASP A 185 1.51 -4.36 -16.99
C ASP A 185 2.49 -4.64 -18.13
N THR A 186 1.98 -4.94 -19.33
CA THR A 186 2.81 -5.12 -20.54
C THR A 186 3.55 -3.84 -20.92
N ARG A 187 2.91 -2.68 -20.82
CA ARG A 187 3.55 -1.38 -21.07
C ARG A 187 4.66 -1.10 -20.06
N LEU A 188 4.37 -1.28 -18.77
CA LEU A 188 5.35 -1.12 -17.68
C LEU A 188 6.56 -2.04 -17.87
N LYS A 189 6.36 -3.29 -18.32
CA LYS A 189 7.47 -4.20 -18.66
C LYS A 189 8.37 -3.64 -19.77
N ARG A 190 7.78 -3.13 -20.86
CA ARG A 190 8.54 -2.55 -21.99
C ARG A 190 9.31 -1.29 -21.57
N GLU A 191 8.70 -0.47 -20.72
CA GLU A 191 9.31 0.76 -20.20
C GLU A 191 10.30 0.50 -19.05
N ASN A 192 10.39 -0.76 -18.58
CA ASN A 192 11.09 -1.16 -17.37
C ASN A 192 10.71 -0.29 -16.16
N ARG A 193 9.42 0.00 -16.03
CA ARG A 193 8.80 0.74 -14.94
C ARG A 193 8.07 -0.21 -13.98
N TRP A 194 7.90 0.25 -12.75
CA TRP A 194 7.19 -0.43 -11.68
C TRP A 194 6.14 0.48 -11.09
N VAL A 195 5.02 -0.10 -10.68
CA VAL A 195 3.96 0.57 -9.93
C VAL A 195 3.71 -0.24 -8.67
N PHE A 196 4.00 0.37 -7.52
CA PHE A 196 3.78 -0.22 -6.21
C PHE A 196 2.54 0.39 -5.57
N ILE A 197 1.61 -0.48 -5.16
CA ILE A 197 0.36 -0.07 -4.50
C ILE A 197 0.49 -0.36 -3.01
N ASN A 198 0.55 0.68 -2.20
CA ASN A 198 0.83 0.60 -0.77
C ASN A 198 -0.48 0.66 0.03
N TYR A 199 -0.62 -0.26 0.98
CA TYR A 199 -1.76 -0.37 1.86
C TYR A 199 -1.24 -0.33 3.30
N ASP A 200 -1.37 0.80 3.98
CA ASP A 200 -1.02 1.00 5.40
C ASP A 200 -2.25 1.39 6.22
N GLU A 201 -2.14 1.40 7.54
CA GLU A 201 -3.25 1.78 8.45
C GLU A 201 -4.52 0.93 8.27
N LEU A 202 -4.39 -0.31 7.76
CA LEU A 202 -5.53 -1.21 7.50
C LEU A 202 -6.38 -1.49 8.74
N ASP A 203 -5.85 -1.26 9.94
CA ASP A 203 -6.59 -1.29 11.21
C ASP A 203 -7.66 -0.20 11.34
N THR A 204 -7.72 0.76 10.41
CA THR A 204 -8.71 1.85 10.40
C THR A 204 -9.88 1.61 9.44
N LEU A 205 -9.81 0.60 8.56
CA LEU A 205 -10.81 0.34 7.50
C LEU A 205 -12.25 0.14 7.99
N GLY A 206 -12.42 -0.46 9.17
CA GLY A 206 -13.75 -0.71 9.76
C GLY A 206 -14.18 0.32 10.81
N GLY A 207 -13.36 1.35 11.06
CA GLY A 207 -13.56 2.22 12.23
C GLY A 207 -13.58 1.41 13.52
N VAL A 208 -14.74 1.35 14.18
CA VAL A 208 -14.94 0.56 15.41
C VAL A 208 -15.40 -0.88 15.16
N ASP A 209 -15.69 -1.24 13.90
CA ASP A 209 -16.27 -2.52 13.51
C ASP A 209 -15.19 -3.51 13.06
N TRP A 210 -14.82 -4.39 13.99
CA TRP A 210 -13.81 -5.41 13.77
C TRP A 210 -14.20 -6.40 12.66
N GLU A 211 -15.47 -6.79 12.57
CA GLU A 211 -15.93 -7.77 11.57
C GLU A 211 -15.85 -7.19 10.16
N LEU A 212 -16.29 -5.95 9.98
CA LEU A 212 -16.15 -5.24 8.71
C LEU A 212 -14.68 -5.08 8.32
N MET A 213 -13.84 -4.66 9.26
CA MET A 213 -12.40 -4.51 9.02
C MET A 213 -11.77 -5.84 8.57
N ALA A 214 -12.04 -6.92 9.29
CA ALA A 214 -11.53 -8.25 8.97
C ALA A 214 -12.03 -8.72 7.59
N ALA A 215 -13.30 -8.46 7.25
CA ALA A 215 -13.85 -8.78 5.94
C ALA A 215 -13.16 -7.99 4.80
N LEU A 216 -12.92 -6.69 4.99
CA LEU A 216 -12.24 -5.85 4.02
C LEU A 216 -10.78 -6.27 3.79
N ILE A 217 -10.05 -6.56 4.87
CA ILE A 217 -8.69 -7.09 4.79
C ILE A 217 -8.70 -8.45 4.09
N ARG A 218 -9.65 -9.33 4.39
CA ARG A 218 -9.81 -10.62 3.71
C ARG A 218 -10.02 -10.42 2.21
N GLY A 219 -10.93 -9.55 1.80
CA GLY A 219 -11.14 -9.22 0.39
C GLY A 219 -9.89 -8.70 -0.30
N LEU A 220 -9.09 -7.86 0.38
CA LEU A 220 -7.83 -7.34 -0.16
C LEU A 220 -6.80 -8.45 -0.37
N LEU A 221 -6.68 -9.36 0.59
CA LEU A 221 -5.75 -10.48 0.52
C LEU A 221 -6.17 -11.48 -0.56
N THR A 222 -7.46 -11.80 -0.66
CA THR A 222 -7.99 -12.65 -1.73
C THR A 222 -7.76 -12.02 -3.10
N PHE A 223 -8.02 -10.71 -3.24
CA PHE A 223 -7.71 -9.98 -4.47
C PHE A 223 -6.24 -10.12 -4.87
N TRP A 224 -5.29 -9.75 -3.99
CA TRP A 224 -3.89 -9.82 -4.37
C TRP A 224 -3.36 -11.25 -4.48
N SER A 225 -3.92 -12.24 -3.77
CA SER A 225 -3.53 -13.65 -3.92
C SER A 225 -3.86 -14.20 -5.31
N GLU A 226 -4.94 -13.69 -5.93
CA GLU A 226 -5.37 -14.06 -7.29
C GLU A 226 -4.53 -13.36 -8.37
N TYR A 227 -4.26 -12.06 -8.22
CA TYR A 227 -3.68 -11.25 -9.31
C TYR A 227 -2.19 -10.94 -9.17
N ALA A 228 -1.56 -11.09 -8.00
CA ALA A 228 -0.15 -10.70 -7.80
C ALA A 228 0.84 -11.46 -8.71
N ARG A 229 0.48 -12.67 -9.17
CA ARG A 229 1.28 -13.43 -10.15
C ARG A 229 1.00 -13.05 -11.60
N ARG A 230 -0.18 -12.48 -11.87
CA ARG A 230 -0.61 -12.08 -13.21
C ARG A 230 0.12 -10.82 -13.66
N TRP A 231 0.12 -9.80 -12.81
CA TRP A 231 0.79 -8.53 -13.09
C TRP A 231 2.14 -8.51 -12.41
N GLN A 232 3.22 -8.48 -13.18
CA GLN A 232 4.57 -8.56 -12.64
C GLN A 232 5.15 -7.20 -12.28
N ARG A 233 4.60 -6.11 -12.84
CA ARG A 233 5.07 -4.73 -12.63
C ARG A 233 4.11 -3.87 -11.82
N ILE A 234 2.90 -4.37 -11.57
CA ILE A 234 1.95 -3.80 -10.62
C ILE A 234 1.98 -4.70 -9.39
N GLN A 235 2.61 -4.25 -8.31
CA GLN A 235 2.85 -5.09 -7.13
C GLN A 235 2.31 -4.41 -5.85
N PRO A 236 1.71 -5.18 -4.93
CA PRO A 236 1.22 -4.63 -3.68
C PRO A 236 2.33 -4.51 -2.63
N LYS A 237 2.14 -3.57 -1.70
CA LYS A 237 2.88 -3.44 -0.44
C LYS A 237 1.87 -3.37 0.68
N ILE A 238 1.54 -4.52 1.26
CA ILE A 238 0.50 -4.65 2.27
C ILE A 238 1.15 -4.62 3.66
N PHE A 239 0.98 -3.52 4.38
CA PHE A 239 1.45 -3.35 5.74
C PHE A 239 0.36 -3.83 6.71
N LEU A 240 0.65 -4.89 7.46
CA LEU A 240 -0.27 -5.49 8.41
C LEU A 240 0.34 -5.50 9.81
N ARG A 241 -0.49 -5.25 10.82
CA ARG A 241 -0.04 -5.40 12.20
C ARG A 241 0.08 -6.88 12.57
N SER A 242 1.06 -7.22 13.40
CA SER A 242 1.30 -8.61 13.81
C SER A 242 0.10 -9.26 14.50
N ASP A 243 -0.62 -8.51 15.34
CA ASP A 243 -1.83 -8.98 16.01
C ASP A 243 -2.98 -9.24 15.04
N LEU A 244 -3.17 -8.36 14.05
CA LEU A 244 -4.10 -8.61 12.94
C LEU A 244 -3.70 -9.87 12.17
N TYR A 245 -2.41 -10.00 11.83
CA TYR A 245 -1.90 -11.16 11.10
C TYR A 245 -2.14 -12.48 11.85
N THR A 246 -1.85 -12.53 13.16
CA THR A 246 -2.10 -13.71 13.99
C THR A 246 -3.60 -14.00 14.12
N ASN A 247 -4.43 -12.98 14.30
CA ASN A 247 -5.88 -13.20 14.36
C ASN A 247 -6.49 -13.57 13.00
N THR A 248 -5.80 -13.29 11.90
CA THR A 248 -6.15 -13.71 10.54
C THR A 248 -5.71 -15.14 10.18
N HIS A 249 -5.24 -15.95 11.14
CA HIS A 249 -4.90 -17.38 10.95
C HIS A 249 -6.02 -18.24 10.33
N ILE A 250 -7.24 -17.70 10.20
CA ILE A 250 -8.39 -18.30 9.53
C ILE A 250 -8.21 -18.36 7.99
N PHE A 251 -7.22 -17.67 7.39
CA PHE A 251 -7.12 -17.48 5.92
C PHE A 251 -5.87 -18.12 5.29
N ALA A 252 -5.51 -19.32 5.77
CA ALA A 252 -4.24 -19.99 5.48
C ALA A 252 -3.86 -20.11 3.99
N ALA A 253 -4.82 -20.33 3.08
CA ALA A 253 -4.50 -20.59 1.66
C ALA A 253 -4.10 -19.33 0.88
N ASP A 254 -4.85 -18.23 1.01
CA ASP A 254 -4.53 -16.95 0.36
C ASP A 254 -3.33 -16.29 1.01
N LEU A 255 -3.27 -16.33 2.34
CA LEU A 255 -2.11 -15.87 3.08
C LEU A 255 -0.87 -16.67 2.73
N ALA A 256 -0.91 -17.99 2.56
CA ALA A 256 0.27 -18.78 2.19
C ALA A 256 0.89 -18.34 0.85
N LYS A 257 0.05 -17.96 -0.13
CA LYS A 257 0.52 -17.47 -1.43
C LYS A 257 1.28 -16.15 -1.31
N LEU A 258 0.82 -15.24 -0.47
CA LEU A 258 1.44 -13.92 -0.24
C LEU A 258 2.55 -13.98 0.83
N ALA A 259 2.47 -14.91 1.78
CA ALA A 259 3.42 -15.10 2.87
C ALA A 259 4.76 -15.65 2.38
N ALA A 260 4.79 -16.32 1.22
CA ALA A 260 6.05 -16.68 0.55
C ALA A 260 6.90 -15.45 0.18
N SER A 261 6.26 -14.28 0.10
CA SER A 261 6.85 -12.96 -0.19
C SER A 261 6.77 -12.02 1.02
N ARG A 262 6.84 -12.54 2.26
CA ARG A 262 6.72 -11.73 3.48
C ARG A 262 8.05 -11.20 4.00
N VAL A 263 7.98 -10.04 4.66
CA VAL A 263 9.04 -9.51 5.53
C VAL A 263 8.43 -9.15 6.88
N GLU A 264 9.12 -9.52 7.96
CA GLU A 264 8.77 -9.14 9.33
C GLU A 264 9.69 -7.99 9.76
N LEU A 265 9.09 -6.93 10.29
CA LEU A 265 9.78 -5.82 10.91
C LEU A 265 9.88 -6.09 12.41
N THR A 266 11.05 -6.55 12.84
CA THR A 266 11.44 -6.69 14.24
C THR A 266 12.13 -5.43 14.74
#